data_AF-A0A257GVF9-F1
#
_entry.id   AF-A0A257GVF9-F1
#
_cell.length_a   1.000
_cell.length_b   1.000
_cell.length_c   1.000
_cell.angle_alpha   90.00
_cell.angle_beta   90.00
_cell.angle_gamma   90.00
#
_symmetry.space_group_name_H-M   'P 1'
#
loop_
_entity.id
_entity.type
_entity.pdbx_description
1 polymer ?
#
loop_
_entity_poly.entity_id
_entity_poly.type
_entity_poly.pdbx_seq_one_letter_code
_entity_poly.pdbx_strand_id
1 'polypeptide(L)'
;QLFALWGVLALPLCWGARSDVLWAPWALVVVTAISLWTHTYSGHRWGVEAQQLRVHLAAWSACTVLVVWLSSAATRWTGAGVWAFRTAVTLSVVGITLTALGALFHTPVQAQYALAVLGFAGALALLSKQRAFDVFAASAVALGVNALLVVGIARWLFDSGGGGDWSGRLMLMG
;
A
#
# COMPACT_ATOMS: atom_id res chain seq x y z
N GLN A 1 12.87 -14.64 -6.35
CA GLN A 1 14.03 -14.27 -5.50
C GLN A 1 15.04 -13.37 -6.20
N LEU A 2 15.16 -13.40 -7.54
CA LEU A 2 16.06 -12.53 -8.31
C LEU A 2 15.87 -11.03 -7.99
N PHE A 3 14.65 -10.51 -7.92
CA PHE A 3 14.38 -9.10 -7.58
C PHE A 3 14.85 -8.68 -6.18
N ALA A 4 14.75 -9.58 -5.18
CA ALA A 4 15.27 -9.29 -3.84
C ALA A 4 16.80 -9.16 -3.86
N LEU A 5 17.45 -10.04 -4.63
CA LEU A 5 18.91 -10.02 -4.81
C LEU A 5 19.35 -8.75 -5.56
N TRP A 6 18.61 -8.33 -6.58
CA TRP A 6 18.82 -7.04 -7.26
C TRP A 6 18.62 -5.85 -6.33
N GLY A 7 17.61 -5.88 -5.46
CA GLY A 7 17.39 -4.83 -4.45
C GLY A 7 18.59 -4.68 -3.51
N VAL A 8 19.16 -5.79 -3.04
CA VAL A 8 20.36 -5.78 -2.17
C VAL A 8 21.60 -5.32 -2.93
N LEU A 9 21.80 -5.78 -4.16
CA LEU A 9 22.98 -5.43 -4.97
C LEU A 9 22.97 -3.96 -5.43
N ALA A 10 21.79 -3.39 -5.67
CA ALA A 10 21.64 -1.99 -6.05
C ALA A 10 21.76 -1.03 -4.86
N LEU A 11 21.68 -1.54 -3.62
CA LEU A 11 21.77 -0.76 -2.39
C LEU A 11 23.11 -0.01 -2.22
N PRO A 12 24.30 -0.64 -2.39
CA PRO A 12 25.58 0.08 -2.35
C PRO A 12 25.74 1.10 -3.48
N LEU A 13 25.16 0.87 -4.66
CA LEU A 13 25.15 1.83 -5.77
C LEU A 13 24.31 3.07 -5.43
N CYS A 14 23.11 2.87 -4.86
CA CYS A 14 22.24 3.97 -4.40
C CYS A 14 22.91 4.76 -3.27
N TRP A 15 23.59 4.07 -2.35
CA TRP A 15 24.31 4.71 -1.25
C TRP A 15 25.54 5.49 -1.74
N GLY A 16 26.28 4.96 -2.71
CA GLY A 16 27.47 5.61 -3.27
C GLY A 16 27.14 6.86 -4.10
N ALA A 17 26.06 6.81 -4.89
CA ALA A 17 25.65 7.93 -5.73
C ALA A 17 24.81 8.97 -4.98
N ARG A 18 24.13 8.61 -3.88
CA ARG A 18 23.24 9.48 -3.08
C ARG A 18 22.28 10.33 -3.92
N SER A 19 21.76 9.75 -5.01
CA SER A 19 20.95 10.46 -6.00
C SER A 19 19.50 10.00 -5.94
N ASP A 20 18.57 10.96 -5.92
CA ASP A 20 17.12 10.73 -5.93
C ASP A 20 16.66 9.87 -7.13
N VAL A 21 17.34 10.04 -8.27
CA VAL A 21 17.03 9.32 -9.52
C VAL A 21 17.30 7.83 -9.42
N LEU A 22 18.23 7.39 -8.56
CA LEU A 22 18.53 5.98 -8.36
C LEU A 22 17.62 5.35 -7.29
N TRP A 23 17.24 6.13 -6.28
CA TRP A 23 16.36 5.66 -5.20
C TRP A 23 14.93 5.37 -5.68
N ALA A 24 14.40 6.13 -6.63
CA ALA A 24 13.05 5.90 -7.18
C ALA A 24 12.89 4.53 -7.89
N PRO A 25 13.71 4.15 -8.89
CA PRO A 25 13.64 2.84 -9.52
C PRO A 25 14.03 1.71 -8.56
N TRP A 26 14.93 1.97 -7.61
CA TRP A 26 15.24 1.01 -6.55
C TRP A 26 14.02 0.69 -5.68
N ALA A 27 13.26 1.70 -5.26
CA ALA A 27 12.03 1.52 -4.49
C ALA A 27 11.02 0.65 -5.26
N LEU A 28 10.90 0.85 -6.58
CA LEU A 28 10.04 0.03 -7.44
C LEU A 28 10.49 -1.44 -7.46
N VAL A 29 11.78 -1.71 -7.57
CA VAL A 29 12.35 -3.08 -7.50
C VAL A 29 12.05 -3.73 -6.15
N VAL A 30 12.23 -3.00 -5.04
CA VAL A 30 11.97 -3.51 -3.69
C VAL A 30 10.48 -3.81 -3.49
N VAL A 31 9.58 -2.91 -3.87
CA VAL A 31 8.13 -3.15 -3.76
C VAL A 31 7.71 -4.34 -4.64
N THR A 32 8.29 -4.48 -5.83
CA THR A 32 8.06 -5.64 -6.70
C THR A 32 8.54 -6.94 -6.04
N ALA A 33 9.71 -6.93 -5.40
CA ALA A 33 10.21 -8.08 -4.65
C ALA A 33 9.28 -8.46 -3.49
N ILE A 34 8.76 -7.48 -2.76
CA ILE A 34 7.77 -7.69 -1.67
C ILE A 34 6.47 -8.28 -2.24
N SER A 35 5.99 -7.76 -3.36
CA SER A 35 4.78 -8.27 -4.03
C SER A 35 4.94 -9.73 -4.47
N LEU A 36 6.07 -10.06 -5.12
CA LEU A 36 6.39 -11.42 -5.52
C LEU A 36 6.56 -12.36 -4.32
N TRP A 37 7.21 -11.89 -3.25
CA TRP A 37 7.33 -12.65 -2.01
C TRP A 37 5.94 -12.97 -1.46
N THR A 38 5.07 -11.97 -1.35
CA THR A 38 3.69 -12.15 -0.89
C THR A 38 2.98 -13.20 -1.76
N HIS A 39 3.05 -13.08 -3.09
CA HIS A 39 2.46 -14.05 -4.02
C HIS A 39 3.00 -15.48 -3.83
N THR A 40 4.30 -15.65 -3.55
CA THR A 40 4.88 -16.99 -3.34
C THR A 40 4.40 -17.64 -2.04
N TYR A 41 4.29 -16.87 -0.96
CA TYR A 41 3.83 -17.37 0.34
C TYR A 41 2.31 -17.46 0.46
N SER A 42 1.58 -16.78 -0.43
CA SER A 42 0.13 -16.87 -0.61
C SER A 42 -0.33 -18.08 -1.44
N GLY A 43 0.57 -19.02 -1.77
CA GLY A 43 0.20 -20.29 -2.41
C GLY A 43 -0.16 -20.20 -3.89
N HIS A 44 0.42 -19.23 -4.64
CA HIS A 44 0.18 -19.02 -6.07
C HIS A 44 -1.26 -18.64 -6.46
N ARG A 45 -2.10 -18.28 -5.49
CA ARG A 45 -3.41 -17.68 -5.72
C ARG A 45 -3.37 -16.24 -5.23
N TRP A 46 -3.92 -15.32 -6.01
CA TRP A 46 -4.25 -13.95 -5.59
C TRP A 46 -5.46 -13.94 -4.62
N GLY A 47 -5.63 -15.01 -3.85
CA GLY A 47 -6.70 -15.17 -2.88
C GLY A 47 -6.25 -14.58 -1.56
N VAL A 48 -6.99 -13.60 -1.07
CA VAL A 48 -6.76 -13.02 0.25
C VAL A 48 -7.45 -13.94 1.24
N GLU A 49 -6.72 -14.84 1.90
CA GLU A 49 -7.26 -15.75 2.93
C GLU A 49 -6.85 -15.30 4.33
N ALA A 50 -7.72 -15.57 5.33
CA ALA A 50 -7.47 -15.17 6.72
C ALA A 50 -6.17 -15.78 7.30
N GLN A 51 -5.76 -16.96 6.82
CA GLN A 51 -4.50 -17.62 7.18
C GLN A 51 -3.26 -16.81 6.73
N GLN A 52 -3.41 -15.96 5.71
CA GLN A 52 -2.34 -15.18 5.09
C GLN A 52 -2.20 -13.76 5.66
N LEU A 53 -2.94 -13.44 6.72
CA LEU A 53 -2.90 -12.15 7.41
C LEU A 53 -1.48 -11.76 7.82
N ARG A 54 -0.69 -12.71 8.34
CA ARG A 54 0.69 -12.46 8.78
C ARG A 54 1.61 -12.07 7.63
N VAL A 55 1.42 -12.68 6.46
CA VAL A 55 2.23 -12.41 5.25
C VAL A 55 1.90 -11.01 4.72
N HIS A 56 0.62 -10.65 4.65
CA HIS A 56 0.20 -9.31 4.23
C HIS A 56 0.67 -8.23 5.22
N LEU A 57 0.60 -8.48 6.53
CA LEU A 57 1.14 -7.57 7.53
C LEU A 57 2.68 -7.43 7.44
N ALA A 58 3.40 -8.51 7.16
CA ALA A 58 4.83 -8.46 6.92
C ALA A 58 5.16 -7.63 5.66
N ALA A 59 4.38 -7.78 4.59
CA ALA A 59 4.53 -6.99 3.37
C ALA A 59 4.22 -5.50 3.60
N TRP A 60 3.12 -5.18 4.29
CA TRP A 60 2.73 -3.80 4.60
C TRP A 60 3.73 -3.14 5.54
N SER A 61 4.23 -3.85 6.55
CA SER A 61 5.29 -3.35 7.43
C SER A 61 6.59 -3.10 6.65
N ALA A 62 6.99 -3.99 5.73
CA ALA A 62 8.14 -3.76 4.87
C ALA A 62 7.97 -2.51 3.98
N CYS A 63 6.79 -2.29 3.39
CA CYS A 63 6.48 -1.09 2.61
C CYS A 63 6.51 0.19 3.46
N THR A 64 5.95 0.17 4.68
CA THR A 64 6.00 1.33 5.57
C THR A 64 7.43 1.65 6.02
N VAL A 65 8.24 0.63 6.32
CA VAL A 65 9.67 0.80 6.61
C VAL A 65 10.39 1.43 5.42
N LEU A 66 10.10 0.99 4.19
CA LEU A 66 10.67 1.58 2.97
C LEU A 66 10.30 3.07 2.82
N VAL A 67 9.03 3.42 3.05
CA VAL A 67 8.56 4.82 3.00
C VAL A 67 9.25 5.68 4.06
N VAL A 68 9.39 5.18 5.29
CA VAL A 68 10.10 5.87 6.37
C VAL A 68 11.59 6.02 6.05
N TRP A 69 12.20 4.98 5.47
CA TRP A 69 13.60 4.98 5.06
C TRP A 69 13.91 5.99 3.95
N LEU A 70 12.96 6.23 3.07
CA LEU A 70 13.06 7.23 2.00
C LEU A 70 12.47 8.59 2.38
N SER A 71 12.00 8.76 3.62
CA SER A 71 11.41 10.01 4.08
C SER A 71 12.45 11.12 4.26
N SER A 72 11.97 12.36 4.32
CA SER A 72 12.79 13.54 4.60
C SER A 72 13.61 13.42 5.90
N ALA A 73 13.16 12.62 6.88
CA ALA A 73 13.88 12.39 8.13
C ALA A 73 15.15 11.52 7.96
N ALA A 74 15.19 10.68 6.92
CA ALA A 74 16.31 9.78 6.61
C ALA A 74 17.22 10.31 5.49
N THR A 75 16.89 11.46 4.89
CA THR A 75 17.70 12.17 3.88
C THR A 75 19.17 12.32 4.29
N ARG A 76 19.44 12.57 5.59
CA ARG A 76 20.79 12.69 6.15
C ARG A 76 21.68 11.46 5.91
N TRP A 77 21.09 10.28 5.70
CA TRP A 77 21.81 9.03 5.49
C TRP A 77 21.70 8.53 4.05
N THR A 78 20.56 8.71 3.40
CA THR A 78 20.30 8.18 2.06
C THR A 78 20.62 9.16 0.92
N GLY A 79 20.56 10.47 1.19
CA GLY A 79 20.53 11.49 0.13
C GLY A 79 19.29 11.40 -0.77
N ALA A 80 18.26 10.63 -0.36
CA ALA A 80 17.03 10.46 -1.12
C ALA A 80 16.28 11.80 -1.20
N GLY A 81 15.78 12.15 -2.38
CA GLY A 81 15.01 13.36 -2.59
C GLY A 81 13.51 13.10 -2.50
N VAL A 82 12.74 14.10 -2.95
CA VAL A 82 11.28 14.08 -2.88
C VAL A 82 10.70 13.05 -3.84
N TRP A 83 11.35 12.76 -4.97
CA TRP A 83 10.80 11.82 -5.96
C TRP A 83 10.82 10.38 -5.45
N ALA A 84 11.92 9.92 -4.85
CA ALA A 84 11.98 8.59 -4.28
C ALA A 84 10.93 8.37 -3.19
N PHE A 85 10.73 9.35 -2.32
CA PHE A 85 9.68 9.32 -1.30
C PHE A 85 8.28 9.20 -1.92
N ARG A 86 7.97 10.06 -2.90
CA ARG A 86 6.66 10.06 -3.56
C ARG A 86 6.37 8.74 -4.27
N THR A 87 7.36 8.17 -4.96
CA THR A 87 7.24 6.86 -5.62
C THR A 87 7.03 5.73 -4.61
N ALA A 88 7.74 5.74 -3.49
CA ALA A 88 7.55 4.74 -2.44
C ALA A 88 6.16 4.83 -1.81
N VAL A 89 5.66 6.04 -1.56
CA VAL A 89 4.32 6.27 -1.01
C VAL A 89 3.24 5.81 -1.98
N THR A 90 3.31 6.19 -3.26
CA THR A 90 2.29 5.79 -4.25
C THR A 90 2.21 4.28 -4.41
N LEU A 91 3.36 3.62 -4.56
CA LEU A 91 3.41 2.17 -4.67
C LEU A 91 2.86 1.47 -3.42
N SER A 92 3.18 1.98 -2.24
CA SER A 92 2.68 1.43 -0.97
C SER A 92 1.18 1.60 -0.84
N VAL A 93 0.65 2.80 -1.12
CA VAL A 93 -0.78 3.10 -1.05
C VAL A 93 -1.56 2.23 -2.03
N VAL A 94 -1.10 2.14 -3.29
CA VAL A 94 -1.75 1.31 -4.31
C VAL A 94 -1.75 -0.16 -3.91
N GLY A 95 -0.60 -0.69 -3.48
CA GLY A 95 -0.48 -2.10 -3.06
C GLY A 95 -1.36 -2.45 -1.85
N ILE A 96 -1.37 -1.60 -0.82
CA ILE A 96 -2.20 -1.79 0.37
C ILE A 96 -3.69 -1.67 0.01
N THR A 97 -4.07 -0.69 -0.81
CA THR A 97 -5.47 -0.48 -1.21
C THR A 97 -6.00 -1.67 -2.02
N LEU A 98 -5.25 -2.15 -3.01
CA LEU A 98 -5.65 -3.29 -3.84
C LEU A 98 -5.81 -4.57 -3.01
N THR A 99 -4.87 -4.84 -2.09
CA THR A 99 -4.96 -6.02 -1.21
C THR A 99 -6.10 -5.90 -0.20
N ALA A 100 -6.35 -4.71 0.35
CA ALA A 100 -7.47 -4.45 1.25
C ALA A 100 -8.84 -4.53 0.55
N LEU A 101 -8.95 -4.09 -0.71
CA LEU A 101 -10.14 -4.30 -1.53
C LEU A 101 -10.36 -5.78 -1.80
N GLY A 102 -9.31 -6.55 -2.07
CA GLY A 102 -9.40 -8.00 -2.17
C GLY A 102 -9.88 -8.67 -0.88
N ALA A 103 -9.62 -8.07 0.31
CA ALA A 103 -10.04 -8.56 1.63
C ALA A 103 -11.47 -8.16 2.05
N LEU A 104 -11.95 -7.02 1.53
CA LEU A 104 -13.38 -6.80 1.25
C LEU A 104 -13.79 -7.88 0.20
N PHE A 105 -14.92 -7.93 -0.49
CA PHE A 105 -15.32 -9.07 -1.36
C PHE A 105 -15.26 -10.56 -0.85
N HIS A 106 -14.36 -11.01 0.03
CA HIS A 106 -14.42 -12.30 0.71
C HIS A 106 -15.54 -12.31 1.76
N THR A 107 -16.12 -13.49 1.94
CA THR A 107 -17.20 -13.77 2.90
C THR A 107 -16.72 -14.90 3.84
N PRO A 108 -16.47 -14.64 5.13
CA PRO A 108 -16.62 -13.36 5.85
C PRO A 108 -15.58 -12.30 5.48
N VAL A 109 -15.91 -11.03 5.76
CA VAL A 109 -14.98 -9.89 5.61
C VAL A 109 -13.72 -10.16 6.43
N GLN A 110 -12.56 -10.02 5.81
CA GLN A 110 -11.30 -10.33 6.49
C GLN A 110 -10.75 -9.14 7.25
N ALA A 111 -10.05 -9.43 8.36
CA ALA A 111 -9.43 -8.43 9.24
C ALA A 111 -8.47 -7.47 8.52
N GLN A 112 -7.95 -7.87 7.35
CA GLN A 112 -7.06 -7.05 6.54
C GLN A 112 -7.70 -5.73 6.11
N TYR A 113 -9.01 -5.71 5.80
CA TYR A 113 -9.72 -4.48 5.43
C TYR A 113 -9.69 -3.45 6.58
N ALA A 114 -10.07 -3.87 7.80
CA ALA A 114 -10.05 -3.01 8.98
C ALA A 114 -8.64 -2.52 9.31
N LEU A 115 -7.64 -3.39 9.20
CA LEU A 115 -6.24 -3.06 9.46
C LEU A 115 -5.68 -2.05 8.45
N ALA A 116 -6.06 -2.14 7.17
CA ALA A 116 -5.66 -1.17 6.16
C ALA A 116 -6.26 0.21 6.43
N VAL A 117 -7.54 0.28 6.80
CA VAL A 117 -8.20 1.54 7.17
C VAL A 117 -7.53 2.17 8.38
N LEU A 118 -7.26 1.40 9.44
CA LEU A 118 -6.53 1.87 10.61
C LEU A 118 -5.10 2.32 10.27
N GLY A 119 -4.42 1.58 9.41
CA GLY A 119 -3.08 1.90 8.93
C GLY A 119 -3.02 3.24 8.18
N PHE A 120 -3.96 3.48 7.25
CA PHE A 120 -4.04 4.74 6.52
C PHE A 120 -4.48 5.92 7.41
N ALA A 121 -5.38 5.70 8.37
CA ALA A 121 -5.74 6.72 9.36
C ALA A 121 -4.52 7.12 10.21
N GLY A 122 -3.72 6.15 10.66
CA GLY A 122 -2.46 6.39 11.35
C GLY A 122 -1.45 7.15 10.49
N ALA A 123 -1.33 6.79 9.21
CA ALA A 123 -0.45 7.48 8.28
C ALA A 123 -0.86 8.96 8.07
N LEU A 124 -2.16 9.25 7.93
CA LEU A 124 -2.67 10.63 7.85
C LEU A 124 -2.38 11.43 9.12
N ALA A 125 -2.54 10.82 10.29
CA ALA A 125 -2.23 11.45 11.57
C ALA A 125 -0.72 11.78 11.70
N LEU A 126 0.14 10.89 11.20
CA LEU A 126 1.59 11.13 11.17
C LEU A 126 1.96 12.24 10.18
N LEU A 127 1.37 12.23 8.98
CA LEU A 127 1.60 13.25 7.95
C LEU A 127 1.07 14.62 8.36
N SER A 128 0.11 14.71 9.28
CA SER A 128 -0.39 15.98 9.82
C SER A 128 0.65 16.70 10.71
N LYS A 129 1.74 16.04 11.11
CA LYS A 129 2.81 16.68 11.86
C LYS A 129 3.68 17.53 10.92
N GLN A 130 3.98 18.77 11.32
CA GLN A 130 4.76 19.73 10.52
C GLN A 130 6.07 19.16 9.93
N ARG A 131 6.77 18.28 10.66
CA ARG A 131 8.03 17.68 10.19
C ARG A 131 7.87 16.62 9.10
N ALA A 132 6.70 16.01 8.99
CA ALA A 132 6.40 14.93 8.04
C ALA A 132 5.34 15.34 7.00
N PHE A 133 4.90 16.61 7.03
CA PHE A 133 3.84 17.09 6.16
C PHE A 133 4.31 17.18 4.71
N ASP A 134 3.71 16.36 3.86
CA ASP A 134 3.81 16.43 2.40
C ASP A 134 2.40 16.28 1.81
N VAL A 135 1.99 17.30 1.04
CA VAL A 135 0.65 17.40 0.45
C VAL A 135 0.37 16.23 -0.50
N PHE A 136 1.37 15.78 -1.26
CA PHE A 136 1.21 14.69 -2.20
C PHE A 136 1.00 13.37 -1.46
N ALA A 137 1.82 13.08 -0.44
CA ALA A 137 1.66 11.90 0.39
C ALA A 137 0.31 11.90 1.14
N ALA A 138 -0.09 13.04 1.71
CA ALA A 138 -1.38 13.17 2.38
C ALA A 138 -2.55 12.94 1.41
N SER A 139 -2.48 13.49 0.20
CA SER A 139 -3.50 13.30 -0.83
C SER A 139 -3.58 11.86 -1.31
N ALA A 140 -2.44 11.19 -1.50
CA ALA A 140 -2.40 9.79 -1.89
C ALA A 140 -3.02 8.89 -0.81
N VAL A 141 -2.66 9.08 0.46
CA VAL A 141 -3.24 8.32 1.56
C VAL A 141 -4.73 8.62 1.73
N ALA A 142 -5.15 9.88 1.63
CA ALA A 142 -6.56 10.27 1.67
C ALA A 142 -7.37 9.62 0.53
N LEU A 143 -6.81 9.54 -0.68
CA LEU A 143 -7.42 8.83 -1.81
C LEU A 143 -7.60 7.34 -1.50
N GLY A 144 -6.59 6.69 -0.90
CA GLY A 144 -6.69 5.28 -0.47
C GLY A 144 -7.79 5.06 0.56
N VAL A 145 -7.88 5.93 1.57
CA VAL A 145 -8.98 5.91 2.56
C VAL A 145 -10.34 6.07 1.88
N ASN A 146 -10.48 7.08 1.02
CA ASN A 146 -11.73 7.33 0.30
C ASN A 146 -12.14 6.12 -0.55
N ALA A 147 -11.21 5.52 -1.29
CA ALA A 147 -11.48 4.32 -2.09
C ALA A 147 -11.98 3.16 -1.21
N LEU A 148 -11.33 2.89 -0.07
CA LEU A 148 -11.74 1.82 0.84
C LEU A 148 -13.09 2.08 1.50
N LEU A 149 -13.39 3.33 1.88
CA LEU A 149 -14.65 3.70 2.48
C LEU A 149 -15.80 3.65 1.47
N VAL A 150 -15.64 4.23 0.28
CA VAL A 150 -16.67 4.23 -0.77
C VAL A 150 -17.01 2.80 -1.19
N VAL A 151 -16.02 1.95 -1.44
CA VAL A 151 -16.28 0.55 -1.81
C VAL A 151 -16.84 -0.24 -0.64
N GLY A 152 -16.39 0.03 0.60
CA GLY A 152 -16.94 -0.57 1.82
C GLY A 152 -18.43 -0.26 2.02
N ILE A 153 -18.81 1.01 1.86
CA ILE A 153 -20.20 1.48 1.94
C ILE A 153 -21.03 0.87 0.81
N ALA A 154 -20.51 0.86 -0.42
CA ALA A 154 -21.19 0.26 -1.56
C ALA A 154 -21.48 -1.23 -1.31
N ARG A 155 -20.50 -2.01 -0.83
CA ARG A 155 -20.70 -3.41 -0.46
C ARG A 155 -21.74 -3.55 0.64
N TRP A 156 -21.66 -2.76 1.72
CA TRP A 156 -22.60 -2.83 2.83
C TRP A 156 -24.05 -2.56 2.38
N LEU A 157 -24.24 -1.59 1.48
CA LEU A 157 -25.54 -1.29 0.89
C LEU A 157 -26.08 -2.47 0.05
N PHE A 158 -25.21 -3.13 -0.73
CA PHE A 158 -25.60 -4.28 -1.56
C PHE A 158 -25.80 -5.58 -0.79
N ASP A 159 -25.08 -5.80 0.32
CA ASP A 159 -25.20 -6.99 1.17
C ASP A 159 -26.38 -6.87 2.16
N SER A 160 -26.73 -5.65 2.59
CA SER A 160 -27.87 -5.40 3.50
C SER A 160 -29.21 -5.27 2.77
N GLY A 161 -29.19 -4.98 1.47
CA GLY A 161 -30.37 -4.94 0.59
C GLY A 161 -30.78 -6.34 0.14
N GLY A 162 -31.38 -7.11 1.03
CA GLY A 162 -31.91 -8.44 0.73
C GLY A 162 -33.00 -8.41 -0.36
N GLY A 163 -32.65 -8.87 -1.56
CA GLY A 163 -33.56 -9.35 -2.61
C GLY A 163 -34.32 -8.27 -3.38
N GLY A 164 -34.00 -8.05 -4.65
CA GLY A 164 -34.84 -7.17 -5.47
C GLY A 164 -34.28 -6.82 -6.83
N ASP A 165 -33.51 -5.74 -6.93
CA ASP A 165 -33.50 -5.00 -8.19
C ASP A 165 -32.10 -4.74 -8.76
N TRP A 166 -31.78 -5.55 -9.79
CA TRP A 166 -30.67 -5.35 -10.73
C TRP A 166 -30.70 -3.95 -11.38
N SER A 167 -31.89 -3.35 -11.51
CA SER A 167 -32.13 -1.98 -12.00
C SER A 167 -31.51 -0.91 -11.10
N GLY A 168 -31.51 -1.08 -9.77
CA GLY A 168 -30.85 -0.15 -8.84
C GLY A 168 -29.33 -0.19 -8.91
N ARG A 169 -28.75 -1.35 -9.28
CA ARG A 169 -27.30 -1.55 -9.43
C ARG A 169 -26.70 -0.82 -10.64
N LEU A 170 -27.47 -0.66 -11.71
CA LEU A 170 -27.01 0.04 -12.92
C LEU A 170 -27.11 1.56 -12.82
N MET A 171 -28.02 2.09 -12.00
CA MET A 171 -28.17 3.53 -11.79
C MET A 171 -27.20 4.12 -10.74
N LEU A 172 -26.61 3.29 -9.87
CA LEU A 172 -25.62 3.72 -8.87
C LEU A 172 -24.16 3.65 -9.36
N MET A 173 -23.90 3.06 -10.53
CA MET A 173 -22.56 2.96 -11.14
C MET A 173 -22.32 3.94 -12.31
N GLY A 174 -23.32 4.74 -12.69
CA GLY A 174 -23.19 5.85 -13.65
C GLY A 174 -23.12 7.19 -12.93
#